data_AF-A0A926F6D0-F1
#
_entry.id   AF-A0A926F6D0-F1
#
_cell.length_a   1.000
_cell.length_b   1.000
_cell.length_c   1.000
_cell.angle_alpha   90.00
_cell.angle_beta   90.00
_cell.angle_gamma   90.00
#
_symmetry.space_group_name_H-M   'P 1'
#
loop_
_entity.id
_entity.type
_entity.pdbx_description
1 polymer ?
#
loop_
_entity_poly.entity_id
_entity_poly.type
_entity_poly.pdbx_seq_one_letter_code
_entity_poly.pdbx_strand_id
1 'polypeptide(L)'
;MKTKLFLLLFVCLSGMVRAQQVNDSFIAWTGQISFISHWKGDPDEWKGGSDDRDIDNRSMPIIPISAIIENEKISIDFWDVTGDVTVSITEKDGLEIYSQPIFVNEYIRYDIAIGTYSPGVYLLKISNQDDGYIYGWFEVK
;
A
#
# COMPACT_ATOMS: atom_id res chain seq x y z
N MET A 1 -15.40 56.46 15.16
CA MET A 1 -15.60 55.07 15.65
C MET A 1 -15.69 54.19 14.41
N LYS A 2 -14.58 53.63 13.90
CA LYS A 2 -14.01 52.28 14.18
C LYS A 2 -15.04 51.14 14.18
N THR A 3 -15.07 50.40 13.08
CA THR A 3 -15.22 48.93 13.09
C THR A 3 -14.59 48.36 11.82
N LYS A 4 -13.41 47.75 11.98
CA LYS A 4 -12.75 46.96 10.94
C LYS A 4 -13.40 45.58 10.94
N LEU A 5 -13.97 45.15 9.83
CA LEU A 5 -14.42 43.78 9.63
C LEU A 5 -13.23 42.94 9.18
N PHE A 6 -12.58 42.24 10.12
CA PHE A 6 -11.60 41.21 9.81
C PHE A 6 -12.35 39.98 9.29
N LEU A 7 -12.27 39.73 7.99
CA LEU A 7 -12.72 38.46 7.40
C LEU A 7 -11.48 37.59 7.22
N LEU A 8 -11.27 36.76 8.24
CA LEU A 8 -10.19 35.81 8.40
C LEU A 8 -10.52 34.60 7.52
N LEU A 9 -10.12 34.64 6.24
CA LEU A 9 -10.19 33.47 5.36
C LEU A 9 -9.05 32.53 5.75
N PHE A 10 -9.40 31.61 6.65
CA PHE A 10 -8.64 30.40 6.95
C PHE A 10 -8.46 29.63 5.63
N VAL A 11 -7.32 29.81 4.98
CA VAL A 11 -6.88 28.89 3.92
C VAL A 11 -6.42 27.64 4.65
N CYS A 12 -7.36 26.74 4.94
CA CYS A 12 -7.04 25.35 5.22
C CYS A 12 -6.42 24.78 3.94
N LEU A 13 -5.11 24.92 3.81
CA LEU A 13 -4.30 24.10 2.92
C LEU A 13 -4.24 22.71 3.56
N SER A 14 -5.38 22.02 3.58
CA SER A 14 -5.40 20.60 3.91
C SER A 14 -4.62 19.90 2.82
N GLY A 15 -3.57 19.18 3.20
CA GLY A 15 -2.84 18.26 2.33
C GLY A 15 -3.84 17.28 1.75
N MET A 16 -4.35 17.58 0.55
CA MET A 16 -5.19 16.66 -0.18
C MET A 16 -4.25 15.57 -0.69
N VAL A 17 -4.24 14.42 -0.01
CA VAL A 17 -3.86 13.15 -0.63
C VAL A 17 -4.81 12.98 -1.82
N ARG A 18 -4.35 13.37 -3.02
CA ARG A 18 -5.14 13.24 -4.24
C ARG A 18 -4.88 11.87 -4.84
N ALA A 19 -5.59 10.85 -4.39
CA ALA A 19 -5.62 9.60 -5.11
C ALA A 19 -6.43 9.80 -6.41
N GLN A 20 -5.86 9.44 -7.57
CA GLN A 20 -6.61 9.40 -8.83
C GLN A 20 -7.09 7.98 -9.06
N GLN A 21 -8.40 7.79 -9.24
CA GLN A 21 -8.99 6.49 -9.55
C GLN A 21 -8.79 6.19 -11.04
N VAL A 22 -8.11 5.09 -11.37
CA VAL A 22 -7.96 4.58 -12.74
C VAL A 22 -8.29 3.09 -12.70
N ASN A 23 -9.31 2.67 -13.44
CA ASN A 23 -9.73 1.27 -13.59
C ASN A 23 -9.77 0.51 -12.24
N ASP A 24 -10.62 0.98 -11.33
CA ASP A 24 -10.85 0.43 -9.98
C ASP A 24 -9.65 0.45 -9.01
N SER A 25 -8.50 0.99 -9.43
CA SER A 25 -7.31 1.16 -8.60
C SER A 25 -7.03 2.63 -8.29
N PHE A 26 -6.58 2.91 -7.07
CA PHE A 26 -6.13 4.24 -6.65
C PHE A 26 -4.63 4.37 -6.93
N ILE A 27 -4.24 5.43 -7.65
CA ILE A 27 -2.84 5.77 -7.90
C ILE A 27 -2.37 6.80 -6.87
N ALA A 28 -1.32 6.45 -6.12
CA ALA A 28 -0.70 7.35 -5.15
C ALA A 28 0.55 8.03 -5.75
N TRP A 29 0.64 9.35 -5.64
CA TRP A 29 1.84 10.12 -6.01
C TRP A 29 2.49 10.82 -4.80
N THR A 30 1.74 10.91 -3.69
CA THR A 30 2.19 11.27 -2.35
C THR A 30 1.21 10.67 -1.35
N GLY A 31 1.69 10.21 -0.19
CA GLY A 31 0.86 9.62 0.86
C GLY A 31 0.71 8.10 0.73
N GLN A 32 -0.37 7.56 1.31
CA GLN A 32 -0.57 6.11 1.42
C GLN A 32 -0.88 5.46 0.07
N ILE A 33 -0.16 4.38 -0.24
CA ILE A 33 -0.45 3.50 -1.37
C ILE A 33 -1.62 2.60 -0.97
N SER A 34 -2.67 2.59 -1.78
CA SER A 34 -3.83 1.70 -1.56
C SER A 34 -3.55 0.34 -2.17
N PHE A 35 -3.68 -0.71 -1.36
CA PHE A 35 -3.46 -2.09 -1.78
C PHE A 35 -4.77 -2.79 -2.16
N ILE A 36 -4.72 -3.57 -3.24
CA ILE A 36 -5.64 -4.66 -3.53
C ILE A 36 -4.98 -5.95 -3.05
N SER A 37 -5.71 -6.80 -2.33
CA SER A 37 -5.16 -7.99 -1.70
C SER A 37 -5.78 -9.30 -2.19
N HIS A 38 -4.91 -10.30 -2.28
CA HIS A 38 -5.25 -11.72 -2.18
C HIS A 38 -4.17 -12.35 -1.31
N TRP A 39 -4.16 -11.97 -0.02
CA TRP A 39 -3.19 -12.49 0.93
C TRP A 39 -3.61 -13.90 1.35
N LYS A 40 -2.72 -14.87 1.17
CA LYS A 40 -2.92 -16.27 1.52
C LYS A 40 -1.81 -16.68 2.49
N GLY A 41 -2.14 -17.48 3.50
CA GLY A 41 -1.19 -17.89 4.54
C GLY A 41 -1.37 -17.21 5.91
N ASP A 42 -2.57 -16.68 6.21
CA ASP A 42 -2.92 -16.40 7.60
C ASP A 42 -2.83 -17.74 8.38
N PRO A 43 -2.17 -17.83 9.55
CA PRO A 43 -2.19 -19.06 10.36
C PRO A 43 -3.61 -19.49 10.76
N ASP A 44 -4.57 -18.57 10.66
CA ASP A 44 -5.99 -18.76 10.85
C ASP A 44 -6.76 -19.01 9.53
N GLU A 45 -6.12 -19.54 8.48
CA GLU A 45 -6.83 -20.15 7.35
C GLU A 45 -7.57 -21.40 7.89
N TRP A 46 -8.70 -21.13 8.54
CA TRP A 46 -9.65 -22.06 9.11
C TRP A 46 -9.99 -23.07 8.02
N LYS A 47 -9.39 -24.26 8.12
CA LYS A 47 -9.78 -25.42 7.32
C LYS A 47 -11.19 -25.76 7.73
N GLY A 48 -12.15 -25.30 6.92
CA GLY A 48 -13.57 -25.48 7.09
C GLY A 48 -13.91 -26.82 7.73
N GLY A 49 -14.21 -26.77 9.03
CA GLY A 49 -15.06 -27.76 9.65
C GLY A 49 -16.39 -27.67 8.94
N SER A 50 -16.80 -28.79 8.36
CA SER A 50 -18.07 -28.99 7.68
C SER A 50 -19.24 -28.72 8.63
N ASP A 51 -19.72 -27.48 8.69
CA ASP A 51 -21.07 -27.16 9.14
C ASP A 51 -21.45 -25.78 8.60
N ASP A 52 -22.36 -25.77 7.62
CA ASP A 52 -22.80 -24.63 6.81
C ASP A 52 -23.67 -23.63 7.59
N ARG A 53 -23.29 -23.27 8.81
CA ARG A 53 -24.05 -22.34 9.67
C ARG A 53 -23.09 -21.40 10.38
N ASP A 54 -22.74 -20.33 9.69
CA ASP A 54 -22.40 -18.98 10.18
C ASP A 54 -21.43 -18.28 9.21
N ILE A 55 -21.93 -17.88 8.03
CA ILE A 55 -21.19 -17.17 6.98
C ILE A 55 -21.15 -15.64 7.24
N ASP A 56 -21.41 -15.16 8.46
CA ASP A 56 -21.66 -13.72 8.67
C ASP A 56 -20.57 -12.99 9.47
N ASN A 57 -19.44 -13.63 9.79
CA ASN A 57 -18.25 -12.96 10.35
C ASN A 57 -17.10 -12.96 9.32
N ARG A 58 -17.29 -12.28 8.20
CA ARG A 58 -16.16 -11.90 7.33
C ARG A 58 -15.40 -10.75 7.97
N SER A 59 -14.64 -11.04 9.03
CA SER A 59 -13.57 -10.14 9.46
C SER A 59 -12.68 -9.91 8.25
N MET A 60 -12.63 -8.68 7.74
CA MET A 60 -11.73 -8.34 6.66
C MET A 60 -10.31 -8.71 7.12
N PRO A 61 -9.55 -9.51 6.37
CA PRO A 61 -8.21 -9.90 6.79
C PRO A 61 -7.40 -8.61 7.03
N ILE A 62 -6.85 -8.48 8.24
CA ILE A 62 -6.00 -7.35 8.58
C ILE A 62 -4.72 -7.56 7.78
N ILE A 63 -4.48 -6.72 6.79
CA ILE A 63 -3.23 -6.74 6.02
C ILE A 63 -2.17 -6.07 6.91
N PRO A 64 -1.15 -6.79 7.42
CA PRO A 64 -0.15 -6.22 8.33
C PRO A 64 0.92 -5.43 7.58
N ILE A 65 0.58 -4.82 6.44
CA ILE A 65 1.52 -4.14 5.55
C ILE A 65 0.90 -2.83 5.09
N SER A 66 1.64 -1.74 5.24
CA SER A 66 1.28 -0.43 4.68
C SER A 66 2.46 0.16 3.93
N ALA A 67 2.19 0.95 2.89
CA ALA A 67 3.23 1.66 2.17
C ALA A 67 2.87 3.13 1.96
N ILE A 68 3.86 3.99 2.07
CA ILE A 68 3.75 5.44 1.88
C ILE A 68 4.80 5.88 0.87
N ILE A 69 4.41 6.77 -0.05
CA ILE A 69 5.31 7.44 -0.99
C ILE A 69 5.51 8.89 -0.58
N GLU A 70 6.74 9.26 -0.22
CA GLU A 70 7.13 10.60 0.17
C GLU A 70 8.61 10.85 -0.19
N ASN A 71 8.92 12.06 -0.65
CA ASN A 71 10.30 12.51 -0.90
C ASN A 71 11.12 11.51 -1.74
N GLU A 72 10.57 11.09 -2.89
CA GLU A 72 11.24 10.16 -3.81
C GLU A 72 11.62 8.81 -3.16
N LYS A 73 10.85 8.40 -2.15
CA LYS A 73 11.04 7.17 -1.41
C LYS A 73 9.69 6.49 -1.18
N ILE A 74 9.69 5.17 -1.30
CA ILE A 74 8.61 4.33 -0.79
C ILE A 74 9.07 3.76 0.53
N SER A 75 8.27 3.93 1.58
CA SER A 75 8.47 3.31 2.87
C SER A 75 7.37 2.29 3.11
N ILE A 76 7.76 1.04 3.32
CA ILE A 76 6.87 -0.08 3.60
C ILE A 76 7.04 -0.46 5.06
N ASP A 77 5.97 -0.38 5.83
CA ASP A 77 5.93 -0.85 7.21
C ASP A 77 5.27 -2.23 7.24
N PHE A 78 6.03 -3.23 7.71
CA PHE A 78 5.54 -4.55 8.06
C PHE A 78 5.24 -4.56 9.56
N TRP A 79 3.96 -4.66 9.92
CA TRP A 79 3.47 -4.51 11.29
C TRP A 79 3.53 -5.81 12.11
N ASP A 80 3.67 -6.95 11.44
CA ASP A 80 3.70 -8.27 12.06
C ASP A 80 4.58 -9.26 11.26
N VAL A 81 4.86 -10.42 11.87
CA VAL A 81 5.60 -11.53 11.28
C VAL A 81 4.91 -11.97 9.99
N THR A 82 5.63 -11.84 8.88
CA THR A 82 5.11 -12.17 7.53
C THR A 82 5.91 -13.30 6.87
N GLY A 83 7.07 -13.65 7.43
CA GLY A 83 7.96 -14.67 6.87
C GLY A 83 8.70 -14.17 5.63
N ASP A 84 8.96 -15.08 4.69
CA ASP A 84 9.63 -14.77 3.43
C ASP A 84 8.68 -14.07 2.46
N VAL A 85 8.99 -12.82 2.13
CA VAL A 85 8.28 -12.02 1.13
C VAL A 85 9.22 -11.56 0.04
N THR A 86 8.67 -11.28 -1.13
CA THR A 86 9.35 -10.57 -2.23
C THR A 86 8.67 -9.25 -2.44
N VAL A 87 9.43 -8.17 -2.40
CA VAL A 87 8.98 -6.83 -2.79
C VAL A 87 9.46 -6.56 -4.20
N SER A 88 8.53 -6.23 -5.08
CA SER A 88 8.80 -6.00 -6.50
C SER A 88 8.16 -4.71 -6.99
N ILE A 89 8.81 -4.06 -7.97
CA ILE A 89 8.26 -2.92 -8.68
C ILE A 89 8.27 -3.21 -10.18
N THR A 90 7.11 -3.06 -10.81
CA THR A 90 6.90 -3.29 -12.23
C THR A 90 6.44 -1.99 -12.90
N GLU A 91 6.98 -1.68 -14.07
CA GLU A 91 6.47 -0.63 -14.95
C GLU A 91 5.07 -1.01 -15.47
N LYS A 92 4.29 0.00 -15.90
CA LYS A 92 2.93 -0.22 -16.41
C LYS A 92 2.86 -1.20 -17.61
N ASP A 93 3.93 -1.32 -18.38
CA ASP A 93 4.04 -2.24 -19.52
C ASP A 93 4.39 -3.68 -19.12
N GLY A 94 4.64 -3.94 -17.83
CA GLY A 94 4.94 -5.25 -17.28
C GLY A 94 6.42 -5.53 -17.05
N LEU A 95 7.33 -4.58 -17.31
CA LEU A 95 8.75 -4.77 -17.03
C LEU A 95 9.03 -4.67 -15.52
N GLU A 96 9.52 -5.77 -14.92
CA GLU A 96 10.02 -5.73 -13.54
C GLU A 96 11.38 -5.04 -13.49
N ILE A 97 11.46 -3.93 -12.75
CA ILE A 97 12.67 -3.11 -12.63
C ILE A 97 13.33 -3.22 -11.25
N TYR A 98 12.63 -3.84 -10.32
CA TYR A 98 13.09 -4.05 -8.95
C TYR A 98 12.46 -5.31 -8.36
N SER A 99 13.26 -6.12 -7.68
CA SER A 99 12.81 -7.30 -6.96
C SER A 99 13.80 -7.65 -5.87
N GLN A 100 13.34 -7.70 -4.62
CA GLN A 100 14.16 -8.02 -3.46
C GLN A 100 13.41 -8.96 -2.49
N PRO A 101 14.02 -10.09 -2.11
CA PRO A 101 13.50 -10.92 -1.03
C PRO A 101 13.79 -10.27 0.33
N ILE A 102 12.83 -10.37 1.24
CA ILE A 102 12.90 -9.86 2.60
C ILE A 102 12.35 -10.93 3.54
N PHE A 103 13.06 -11.20 4.62
CA PHE A 103 12.56 -12.04 5.70
C PHE A 103 12.03 -11.14 6.82
N VAL A 104 10.74 -11.29 7.15
CA VAL A 104 10.03 -10.45 8.13
C VAL A 104 9.62 -11.29 9.33
N ASN A 105 10.40 -11.20 10.40
CA ASN A 105 10.21 -11.93 11.65
C ASN A 105 9.86 -11.03 12.85
N GLU A 106 9.72 -9.73 12.63
CA GLU A 106 9.29 -8.72 13.58
C GLU A 106 8.81 -7.48 12.81
N TYR A 107 8.46 -6.41 13.53
CA TYR A 107 8.19 -5.12 12.89
C TYR A 107 9.44 -4.66 12.12
N ILE A 108 9.30 -4.42 10.81
CA ILE A 108 10.37 -3.93 9.95
C ILE A 108 9.83 -2.80 9.08
N ARG A 109 10.63 -1.74 8.95
CA ARG A 109 10.44 -0.72 7.92
C ARG A 109 11.43 -0.94 6.78
N TYR A 110 10.92 -1.06 5.56
CA TYR A 110 11.71 -1.23 4.34
C TYR A 110 11.57 -0.01 3.44
N ASP A 111 12.70 0.60 3.08
CA ASP A 111 12.74 1.82 2.29
C ASP A 111 13.31 1.54 0.89
N ILE A 112 12.63 2.04 -0.14
CA ILE A 112 13.05 1.95 -1.54
C ILE A 112 13.20 3.37 -2.09
N ALA A 113 14.41 3.72 -2.54
CA ALA A 113 14.64 4.98 -3.25
C ALA A 113 14.12 4.87 -4.68
N ILE A 114 13.28 5.82 -5.09
CA ILE A 114 12.67 5.91 -6.43
C ILE A 114 13.06 7.19 -7.18
N GLY A 115 13.95 8.02 -6.61
CA GLY A 115 14.38 9.29 -7.23
C GLY A 115 15.13 9.15 -8.56
N THR A 116 15.59 7.94 -8.91
CA THR A 116 16.20 7.65 -10.21
C THR A 116 15.22 7.02 -11.21
N TYR A 117 13.96 6.81 -10.82
CA TYR A 117 12.96 6.18 -11.69
C TYR A 117 12.50 7.21 -12.72
N SER A 118 12.15 6.73 -13.91
CA SER A 118 11.56 7.61 -14.90
C SER A 118 10.17 8.07 -14.45
N PRO A 119 9.73 9.29 -14.78
CA PRO A 119 8.35 9.68 -14.52
C PRO A 119 7.37 8.71 -15.17
N GLY A 120 6.39 8.22 -14.41
CA GLY A 120 5.50 7.17 -14.87
C GLY A 120 4.69 6.50 -13.76
N VAL A 121 3.85 5.55 -14.16
CA VAL A 121 3.02 4.75 -13.24
C VAL A 121 3.64 3.37 -13.07
N TYR A 122 3.73 2.94 -11.82
CA TYR A 122 4.40 1.73 -11.38
C TYR A 122 3.49 0.90 -10.47
N LEU A 123 3.68 -0.41 -10.49
CA LEU A 123 3.02 -1.37 -9.62
C LEU A 123 4.01 -1.77 -8.51
N LEU A 124 3.68 -1.47 -7.26
CA LEU A 124 4.34 -2.08 -6.10
C LEU A 124 3.60 -3.38 -5.76
N LYS A 125 4.31 -4.51 -5.72
CA LYS A 125 3.75 -5.80 -5.31
C LYS A 125 4.60 -6.41 -4.19
N ILE A 126 3.94 -6.88 -3.14
CA ILE A 126 4.52 -7.72 -2.10
C ILE A 126 3.86 -9.09 -2.18
N SER A 127 4.65 -10.15 -2.33
CA SER A 127 4.14 -11.53 -2.42
C SER A 127 4.92 -12.49 -1.53
N ASN A 128 4.25 -13.52 -1.03
CA ASN A 128 4.87 -14.62 -0.29
C ASN A 128 5.00 -15.87 -1.18
N GLN A 129 5.49 -16.96 -0.59
CA GLN A 129 5.68 -18.24 -1.29
C GLN A 129 4.38 -19.04 -1.48
N ASP A 130 3.30 -18.68 -0.80
CA ASP A 130 2.01 -19.38 -0.79
C ASP A 130 1.02 -18.84 -1.83
N ASP A 131 1.52 -18.22 -2.90
CA ASP A 131 0.77 -17.46 -3.91
C ASP A 131 -0.03 -16.26 -3.34
N GLY A 132 0.23 -15.87 -2.09
CA GLY A 132 -0.35 -14.69 -1.46
C GLY A 132 0.31 -13.41 -1.96
N TYR A 133 -0.49 -12.38 -2.26
CA TYR A 133 0.05 -11.09 -2.67
C TYR A 133 -0.85 -9.90 -2.33
N ILE A 134 -0.20 -8.75 -2.16
CA ILE A 134 -0.84 -7.43 -2.18
C ILE A 134 -0.15 -6.57 -3.23
N TYR A 135 -0.91 -5.69 -3.88
CA TYR A 135 -0.33 -4.77 -4.86
C TYR A 135 -1.06 -3.44 -4.90
N GLY A 136 -0.33 -2.38 -5.23
CA GLY A 136 -0.84 -1.02 -5.30
C GLY A 136 -0.10 -0.22 -6.36
N TRP A 137 -0.80 0.69 -7.01
CA TRP A 137 -0.23 1.54 -8.05
C TRP A 137 0.27 2.86 -7.45
N PHE A 138 1.43 3.30 -7.91
CA PHE A 138 1.98 4.60 -7.56
C PHE A 138 2.52 5.32 -8.80
N GLU A 139 2.67 6.63 -8.70
CA GLU A 139 3.20 7.50 -9.77
C GLU A 139 4.47 8.19 -9.30
N VAL A 140 5.51 8.12 -10.13
CA VAL A 140 6.74 8.93 -10.03
C VAL A 140 6.56 10.15 -10.93
N LYS A 141 6.89 11.34 -10.42
CA LYS A 141 6.74 12.62 -11.13
C LYS A 141 8.05 13.18 -11.64
#